data_AF-A0A947GTT5-F1
#
_entry.id   AF-A0A947GTT5-F1
#
_cell.length_a   1.000
_cell.length_b   1.000
_cell.length_c   1.000
_cell.angle_alpha   90.00
_cell.angle_beta   90.00
_cell.angle_gamma   90.00
#
_symmetry.space_group_name_H-M   'P 1'
#
loop_
_entity.id
_entity.type
_entity.pdbx_description
1 polymer ?
#
loop_
_entity_poly.entity_id
_entity_poly.type
_entity_poly.pdbx_seq_one_letter_code
_entity_poly.pdbx_strand_id
1 'polypeptide(L)'
;MKKFNGHSKTLGWSVALLLSGLAAGCGGGDGGRDPVLGADVSNMVLVAPPGAIAPGAVCPVAGPSVTLTNPANGSLTASTSTSGVANGGKQVTATFSESMNAATINAATFKLAPTGGVALIPASVGYNDVSKVATLTTASALLANTAYTAVIQAPIANGTGTLLGCTYTWNFKTAAALVATAPSSFDLGLAATYAIAATAGVTNAAATTINGNVVLDPQATCNAESVLAAGTFGLCAGKAPTLNGAVASPLFPDAGVTSGKVKADLRATYIALSPAILVGATAIPAGTTLGAPAGNAPVTGDNYFAPGVYQSSTSILVTGDLTLDAKGDANAEFVFQSSSTVGTAPNARILLINGAKASNVYWWAGSAATLTTGTTWQGNILASSDVTMQVGANSCGRLFAGASTDGAFVLDGNVVSVPGHSSGPATCQ
;
A
#
# COMPACT_ATOMS: atom_id res chain seq x y z
N MET A 1 5.43 63.66 -14.92
CA MET A 1 4.43 64.05 -15.93
C MET A 1 3.50 62.86 -16.21
N LYS A 2 2.17 63.11 -16.16
CA LYS A 2 0.99 62.30 -16.62
C LYS A 2 0.89 60.85 -16.10
N LYS A 3 0.13 60.50 -15.05
CA LYS A 3 -1.35 60.49 -14.79
C LYS A 3 -2.20 59.76 -15.86
N PHE A 4 -2.84 58.66 -15.43
CA PHE A 4 -4.10 58.14 -15.97
C PHE A 4 -5.10 57.93 -14.82
N ASN A 5 -6.16 58.75 -14.81
CA ASN A 5 -7.48 58.45 -14.21
C ASN A 5 -8.16 57.43 -15.16
N GLY A 6 -8.97 56.44 -14.79
CA GLY A 6 -10.03 56.31 -13.78
C GLY A 6 -11.34 56.01 -14.53
N HIS A 7 -12.24 55.15 -14.04
CA HIS A 7 -13.71 55.33 -14.05
C HIS A 7 -14.44 54.18 -13.32
N SER A 8 -15.34 54.60 -12.44
CA SER A 8 -16.27 53.85 -11.59
C SER A 8 -17.59 53.60 -12.35
N LYS A 9 -18.34 52.54 -11.99
CA LYS A 9 -19.76 52.65 -11.61
C LYS A 9 -20.34 51.34 -11.07
N THR A 10 -20.98 51.48 -9.90
CA THR A 10 -21.93 50.57 -9.25
C THR A 10 -23.30 50.63 -9.94
N LEU A 11 -24.07 49.53 -9.88
CA LEU A 11 -25.53 49.60 -9.91
C LEU A 11 -26.11 48.37 -9.20
N GLY A 12 -26.84 48.62 -8.11
CA GLY A 12 -27.73 47.67 -7.46
C GLY A 12 -29.19 48.02 -7.75
N TRP A 13 -30.08 47.04 -7.61
CA TRP A 13 -31.52 47.19 -7.36
C TRP A 13 -32.02 45.89 -6.71
N SER A 14 -32.43 45.94 -5.43
CA SER A 14 -33.81 46.17 -4.94
C SER A 14 -34.68 44.92 -5.14
N VAL A 15 -34.81 44.03 -4.13
CA VAL A 15 -35.80 44.05 -3.04
C VAL A 15 -37.25 44.19 -3.54
N ALA A 16 -38.04 43.12 -3.37
CA ALA A 16 -39.47 43.20 -3.15
C ALA A 16 -39.89 42.09 -2.16
N LEU A 17 -40.17 42.54 -0.92
CA LEU A 17 -40.95 41.85 0.11
C LEU A 17 -42.39 41.67 -0.37
N LEU A 18 -43.06 40.58 0.01
CA LEU A 18 -44.48 40.63 0.35
C LEU A 18 -44.88 39.49 1.30
N LEU A 19 -45.68 39.92 2.28
CA LEU A 19 -46.01 39.32 3.55
C LEU A 19 -47.32 38.53 3.48
N SER A 20 -47.47 37.59 4.42
CA SER A 20 -48.69 37.23 5.17
C SER A 20 -49.68 36.19 4.60
N GLY A 21 -50.09 35.30 5.52
CA GLY A 21 -51.29 34.47 5.38
C GLY A 21 -51.30 33.18 6.21
N LEU A 22 -51.32 33.27 7.55
CA LEU A 22 -51.75 32.16 8.41
C LEU A 22 -53.28 32.04 8.32
N ALA A 23 -53.79 30.86 7.96
CA ALA A 23 -55.18 30.49 8.19
C ALA A 23 -55.22 29.04 8.70
N ALA A 24 -55.66 28.89 9.96
CA ALA A 24 -56.02 27.62 10.56
C ALA A 24 -57.37 27.16 9.99
N GLY A 25 -57.43 25.92 9.52
CA GLY A 25 -58.66 25.23 9.14
C GLY A 25 -58.59 23.77 9.58
N CYS A 26 -59.38 23.42 10.59
CA CYS A 26 -59.65 22.05 10.99
C CYS A 26 -60.69 21.44 10.03
N GLY A 27 -60.44 20.23 9.54
CA GLY A 27 -61.39 19.46 8.75
C GLY A 27 -60.81 18.09 8.40
N GLY A 28 -61.28 17.03 9.07
CA GLY A 28 -60.85 15.65 8.83
C GLY A 28 -61.54 15.01 7.62
N GLY A 29 -61.05 13.82 7.24
CA GLY A 29 -61.73 12.91 6.33
C GLY A 29 -60.80 12.18 5.35
N ASP A 30 -60.45 10.96 5.74
CA ASP A 30 -60.41 9.74 4.92
C ASP A 30 -59.38 9.55 3.79
N GLY A 31 -58.41 8.67 4.07
CA GLY A 31 -58.05 7.56 3.19
C GLY A 31 -57.00 7.80 2.10
N GLY A 32 -55.81 7.20 2.25
CA GLY A 32 -54.95 6.95 1.09
C GLY A 32 -53.46 6.88 1.38
N ARG A 33 -53.00 5.66 1.70
CA ARG A 33 -51.71 5.02 1.34
C ARG A 33 -50.39 5.82 1.43
N ASP A 34 -49.47 5.19 2.18
CA ASP A 34 -48.00 5.17 2.10
C ASP A 34 -47.19 6.14 3.01
N PRO A 35 -46.35 5.59 3.91
CA PRO A 35 -45.26 6.35 4.52
C PRO A 35 -44.15 6.61 3.50
N VAL A 36 -43.99 7.87 3.09
CA VAL A 36 -42.71 8.39 2.58
C VAL A 36 -41.75 8.50 3.76
N LEU A 37 -40.95 7.45 3.96
CA LEU A 37 -39.65 7.51 4.61
C LEU A 37 -38.61 7.08 3.58
N GLY A 38 -37.53 7.86 3.49
CA GLY A 38 -36.54 7.83 2.42
C GLY A 38 -36.06 6.43 2.03
N ALA A 39 -36.08 6.17 0.72
CA ALA A 39 -35.56 4.95 0.13
C ALA A 39 -34.08 4.77 0.47
N ASP A 40 -33.86 3.68 1.21
CA ASP A 40 -32.62 2.97 1.44
C ASP A 40 -31.89 2.64 0.12
N VAL A 41 -30.56 2.64 0.19
CA VAL A 41 -29.57 2.47 -0.89
C VAL A 41 -29.48 1.02 -1.41
N SER A 42 -30.62 0.43 -1.75
CA SER A 42 -30.69 -0.99 -2.14
C SER A 42 -31.31 -1.17 -3.52
N ASN A 43 -30.73 -0.60 -4.59
CA ASN A 43 -30.85 -1.24 -5.90
C ASN A 43 -29.89 -0.69 -6.97
N MET A 44 -28.80 -1.40 -7.25
CA MET A 44 -28.35 -1.69 -8.62
C MET A 44 -27.65 -3.05 -8.60
N VAL A 45 -28.50 -4.08 -8.55
CA VAL A 45 -28.16 -5.49 -8.55
C VAL A 45 -27.95 -5.94 -10.00
N LEU A 46 -26.97 -6.81 -10.22
CA LEU A 46 -26.97 -7.70 -11.39
C LEU A 46 -28.31 -8.41 -11.34
N VAL A 47 -29.27 -8.04 -12.20
CA VAL A 47 -30.62 -8.60 -12.15
C VAL A 47 -30.46 -10.12 -12.11
N ALA A 48 -30.71 -10.71 -10.93
CA ALA A 48 -30.72 -12.15 -10.78
C ALA A 48 -31.65 -12.67 -11.88
N PRO A 49 -31.22 -13.63 -12.72
CA PRO A 49 -32.10 -14.16 -13.75
C PRO A 49 -33.44 -14.51 -13.10
N PRO A 50 -34.59 -14.08 -13.66
CA PRO A 50 -35.89 -14.34 -13.05
C PRO A 50 -36.02 -15.82 -12.68
N GLY A 51 -36.27 -16.10 -11.39
CA GLY A 51 -36.34 -17.47 -10.86
C GLY A 51 -35.03 -18.05 -10.29
N ALA A 52 -33.95 -17.26 -10.21
CA ALA A 52 -32.74 -17.70 -9.50
C ALA A 52 -32.94 -17.72 -7.97
N ILE A 53 -32.38 -18.73 -7.32
CA ILE A 53 -32.47 -18.93 -5.86
C ILE A 53 -31.08 -18.89 -5.20
N ALA A 54 -31.03 -18.65 -3.89
CA ALA A 54 -29.78 -18.71 -3.15
C ALA A 54 -29.33 -20.17 -2.93
N PRO A 55 -28.01 -20.45 -2.88
CA PRO A 55 -27.49 -21.73 -2.42
C PRO A 55 -28.12 -22.16 -1.08
N GLY A 56 -28.49 -23.42 -0.96
CA GLY A 56 -29.18 -23.98 0.21
C GLY A 56 -30.70 -23.75 0.26
N ALA A 57 -31.27 -22.92 -0.63
CA ALA A 57 -32.72 -22.79 -0.74
C ALA A 57 -33.35 -24.02 -1.43
N VAL A 58 -34.58 -24.35 -1.06
CA VAL A 58 -35.32 -25.47 -1.66
C VAL A 58 -35.77 -25.07 -3.07
N CYS A 59 -35.29 -25.80 -4.08
CA CYS A 59 -35.75 -25.65 -5.45
C CYS A 59 -37.09 -26.39 -5.65
N PRO A 60 -38.12 -25.77 -6.26
CA PRO A 60 -39.40 -26.44 -6.53
C PRO A 60 -39.30 -27.53 -7.61
N VAL A 61 -38.23 -27.51 -8.41
CA VAL A 61 -37.94 -28.52 -9.43
C VAL A 61 -37.00 -29.57 -8.84
N ALA A 62 -37.40 -30.84 -8.87
CA ALA A 62 -36.58 -31.94 -8.41
C ALA A 62 -35.31 -32.09 -9.27
N GLY A 63 -34.16 -32.24 -8.62
CA GLY A 63 -32.87 -32.42 -9.28
C GLY A 63 -31.70 -32.05 -8.38
N PRO A 64 -30.47 -32.04 -8.93
CA PRO A 64 -29.29 -31.60 -8.20
C PRO A 64 -29.45 -30.16 -7.69
N SER A 65 -28.87 -29.88 -6.52
CA SER A 65 -28.92 -28.58 -5.87
C SER A 65 -27.53 -28.12 -5.41
N VAL A 66 -27.35 -26.81 -5.25
CA VAL A 66 -26.14 -26.24 -4.65
C VAL A 66 -26.40 -26.06 -3.16
N THR A 67 -25.65 -26.77 -2.32
CA THR A 67 -25.86 -26.84 -0.87
C THR A 67 -24.98 -25.86 -0.10
N LEU A 68 -23.77 -25.59 -0.59
CA LEU A 68 -22.81 -24.70 0.07
C LEU A 68 -22.00 -23.91 -0.96
N THR A 69 -21.59 -22.70 -0.59
CA THR A 69 -20.71 -21.85 -1.40
C THR A 69 -19.60 -21.23 -0.57
N ASN A 70 -18.46 -20.95 -1.19
CA ASN A 70 -17.38 -20.17 -0.61
C ASN A 70 -16.82 -19.18 -1.65
N PRO A 71 -16.85 -17.85 -1.42
CA PRO A 71 -17.43 -17.17 -0.26
C PRO A 71 -18.92 -17.48 -0.08
N ALA A 72 -19.35 -17.57 1.18
CA ALA A 72 -20.75 -17.82 1.51
C ALA A 72 -21.64 -16.67 1.01
N ASN A 73 -22.89 -16.99 0.67
CA ASN A 73 -23.87 -15.98 0.28
C ASN A 73 -24.02 -14.90 1.37
N GLY A 74 -23.95 -13.63 0.98
CA GLY A 74 -24.01 -12.49 1.89
C GLY A 74 -22.71 -12.21 2.65
N SER A 75 -21.61 -12.92 2.40
CA SER A 75 -20.32 -12.63 3.03
C SER A 75 -19.89 -11.19 2.71
N LEU A 76 -19.57 -10.40 3.74
CA LEU A 76 -19.15 -8.99 3.57
C LEU A 76 -17.62 -8.78 3.60
N THR A 77 -16.88 -9.85 3.89
CA THR A 77 -15.45 -9.79 4.23
C THR A 77 -14.65 -10.86 3.49
N ALA A 78 -15.08 -11.23 2.28
CA ALA A 78 -14.39 -12.25 1.50
C ALA A 78 -12.97 -11.78 1.13
N SER A 79 -11.97 -12.66 1.18
CA SER A 79 -10.61 -12.31 0.70
C SER A 79 -10.63 -11.88 -0.78
N THR A 80 -9.68 -11.06 -1.19
CA THR A 80 -9.51 -10.70 -2.62
C THR A 80 -8.79 -11.78 -3.43
N SER A 81 -8.05 -12.67 -2.76
CA SER A 81 -7.24 -13.74 -3.35
C SER A 81 -7.36 -15.06 -2.55
N THR A 82 -6.89 -16.15 -3.15
CA THR A 82 -6.72 -17.45 -2.49
C THR A 82 -5.23 -17.81 -2.49
N SER A 83 -4.70 -18.19 -1.32
CA SER A 83 -3.30 -18.62 -1.19
C SER A 83 -2.99 -19.80 -2.12
N GLY A 84 -1.82 -19.78 -2.77
CA GLY A 84 -1.39 -20.81 -3.71
C GLY A 84 -1.95 -20.70 -5.13
N VAL A 85 -2.73 -19.65 -5.44
CA VAL A 85 -3.22 -19.38 -6.81
C VAL A 85 -2.32 -18.36 -7.50
N ALA A 86 -1.91 -18.65 -8.74
CA ALA A 86 -1.07 -17.76 -9.54
C ALA A 86 -1.69 -16.36 -9.68
N ASN A 87 -0.84 -15.33 -9.74
CA ASN A 87 -1.25 -13.93 -9.89
C ASN A 87 -2.25 -13.44 -8.83
N GLY A 88 -2.29 -14.09 -7.66
CA GLY A 88 -3.22 -13.75 -6.59
C GLY A 88 -4.68 -14.05 -6.94
N GLY A 89 -4.96 -14.98 -7.85
CA GLY A 89 -6.33 -15.35 -8.21
C GLY A 89 -7.19 -15.77 -7.01
N LYS A 90 -8.51 -15.59 -7.13
CA LYS A 90 -9.50 -15.98 -6.13
C LYS A 90 -10.21 -17.25 -6.58
N GLN A 91 -10.32 -18.22 -5.67
CA GLN A 91 -11.21 -19.36 -5.84
C GLN A 91 -12.60 -19.05 -5.27
N VAL A 92 -13.62 -19.29 -6.09
CA VAL A 92 -15.04 -19.24 -5.72
C VAL A 92 -15.61 -20.64 -5.95
N THR A 93 -16.16 -21.25 -4.91
CA THR A 93 -16.60 -22.66 -4.95
C THR A 93 -18.09 -22.82 -4.69
N ALA A 94 -18.64 -23.89 -5.24
CA ALA A 94 -20.00 -24.36 -5.01
C ALA A 94 -20.02 -25.88 -4.83
N THR A 95 -20.65 -26.34 -3.76
CA THR A 95 -20.83 -27.76 -3.45
C THR A 95 -22.21 -28.21 -3.90
N PHE A 96 -22.28 -29.32 -4.64
CA PHE A 96 -23.54 -29.92 -5.10
C PHE A 96 -24.03 -31.00 -4.12
N SER A 97 -25.35 -31.25 -4.12
CA SER A 97 -25.97 -32.32 -3.33
C SER A 97 -25.51 -33.72 -3.75
N GLU A 98 -25.12 -33.88 -5.01
CA GLU A 98 -24.75 -35.14 -5.63
C GLU A 98 -23.59 -34.97 -6.62
N SER A 99 -23.12 -36.10 -7.16
CA SER A 99 -22.09 -36.13 -8.19
C SER A 99 -22.64 -35.56 -9.51
N MET A 100 -21.89 -34.64 -10.12
CA MET A 100 -22.27 -33.93 -11.34
C MET A 100 -21.43 -34.36 -12.55
N ASN A 101 -21.95 -34.17 -13.75
CA ASN A 101 -21.18 -34.35 -14.98
C ASN A 101 -20.20 -33.18 -15.15
N ALA A 102 -18.92 -33.45 -14.92
CA ALA A 102 -17.83 -32.47 -15.02
C ALA A 102 -17.81 -31.69 -16.35
N ALA A 103 -18.17 -32.32 -17.47
CA ALA A 103 -18.16 -31.67 -18.79
C ALA A 103 -19.19 -30.52 -18.90
N THR A 104 -20.24 -30.57 -18.08
CA THR A 104 -21.30 -29.55 -18.06
C THR A 104 -20.98 -28.37 -17.14
N ILE A 105 -19.91 -28.47 -16.33
CA ILE A 105 -19.47 -27.43 -15.40
C ILE A 105 -18.22 -26.76 -15.97
N ASN A 106 -18.40 -25.57 -16.53
CA ASN A 106 -17.34 -24.82 -17.19
C ASN A 106 -17.62 -23.30 -17.09
N ALA A 107 -16.77 -22.48 -17.73
CA ALA A 107 -16.89 -21.02 -17.69
C ALA A 107 -18.19 -20.46 -18.30
N ALA A 108 -18.95 -21.26 -19.07
CA ALA A 108 -20.25 -20.86 -19.60
C ALA A 108 -21.40 -21.10 -18.61
N THR A 109 -21.24 -22.02 -17.65
CA THR A 109 -22.28 -22.41 -16.68
C THR A 109 -22.00 -21.94 -15.25
N PHE A 110 -20.75 -21.65 -14.91
CA PHE A 110 -20.35 -21.01 -13.65
C PHE A 110 -19.63 -19.70 -13.96
N LYS A 111 -20.26 -18.58 -13.57
CA LYS A 111 -19.82 -17.21 -13.90
C LYS A 111 -19.65 -16.35 -12.65
N LEU A 112 -18.80 -15.34 -12.77
CA LEU A 112 -18.57 -14.31 -11.75
C LEU A 112 -18.52 -12.94 -12.42
N ALA A 113 -19.20 -11.95 -11.85
CA ALA A 113 -19.14 -10.55 -12.28
C ALA A 113 -19.28 -9.61 -11.08
N PRO A 114 -18.78 -8.36 -11.15
CA PRO A 114 -19.11 -7.34 -10.16
C PRO A 114 -20.63 -7.17 -10.08
N THR A 115 -21.19 -7.04 -8.87
CA THR A 115 -22.64 -6.86 -8.69
C THR A 115 -23.10 -5.59 -9.40
N GLY A 116 -24.08 -5.72 -10.30
CA GLY A 116 -24.57 -4.64 -11.16
C GLY A 116 -23.83 -4.48 -12.49
N GLY A 117 -22.70 -5.17 -12.68
CA GLY A 117 -21.92 -5.15 -13.91
C GLY A 117 -22.31 -6.26 -14.90
N VAL A 118 -22.08 -6.04 -16.19
CA VAL A 118 -22.33 -7.03 -17.27
C VAL A 118 -21.06 -7.76 -17.72
N ALA A 119 -19.88 -7.25 -17.37
CA ALA A 119 -18.59 -7.83 -17.75
C ALA A 119 -18.23 -9.00 -16.81
N LEU A 120 -18.00 -10.18 -17.39
CA LEU A 120 -17.55 -11.36 -16.64
C LEU A 120 -16.07 -11.24 -16.26
N ILE A 121 -15.73 -11.69 -15.07
CA ILE A 121 -14.34 -11.81 -14.62
C ILE A 121 -13.70 -13.02 -15.32
N PRO A 122 -12.57 -12.85 -16.02
CA PRO A 122 -11.84 -13.96 -16.62
C PRO A 122 -11.45 -15.02 -15.58
N ALA A 123 -11.89 -16.25 -15.79
CA ALA A 123 -11.67 -17.35 -14.87
C ALA A 123 -11.65 -18.70 -15.58
N SER A 124 -10.92 -19.67 -15.00
CA SER A 124 -11.06 -21.09 -15.32
C SER A 124 -12.05 -21.75 -14.36
N VAL A 125 -12.71 -22.83 -14.80
CA VAL A 125 -13.65 -23.58 -13.96
C VAL A 125 -13.27 -25.05 -14.01
N GLY A 126 -13.18 -25.67 -12.83
CA GLY A 126 -12.98 -27.10 -12.66
C GLY A 126 -14.02 -27.71 -11.72
N TYR A 127 -14.17 -29.03 -11.75
CA TYR A 127 -15.08 -29.76 -10.87
C TYR A 127 -14.38 -31.02 -10.33
N ASN A 128 -14.50 -31.25 -9.02
CA ASN A 128 -14.01 -32.44 -8.34
C ASN A 128 -15.21 -33.29 -7.91
N ASP A 129 -15.31 -34.47 -8.49
CA ASP A 129 -16.46 -35.34 -8.29
C ASP A 129 -16.52 -35.99 -6.89
N VAL A 130 -15.35 -36.27 -6.30
CA VAL A 130 -15.25 -36.89 -4.98
C VAL A 130 -15.76 -35.94 -3.90
N SER A 131 -15.35 -34.67 -3.97
CA SER A 131 -15.82 -33.64 -3.04
C SER A 131 -17.14 -32.98 -3.46
N LYS A 132 -17.61 -33.25 -4.69
CA LYS A 132 -18.78 -32.63 -5.31
C LYS A 132 -18.68 -31.10 -5.42
N VAL A 133 -17.46 -30.59 -5.59
CA VAL A 133 -17.17 -29.15 -5.59
C VAL A 133 -16.79 -28.67 -6.98
N ALA A 134 -17.51 -27.66 -7.48
CA ALA A 134 -17.05 -26.83 -8.59
C ALA A 134 -16.24 -25.65 -8.07
N THR A 135 -15.15 -25.33 -8.74
CA THR A 135 -14.23 -24.23 -8.39
C THR A 135 -14.02 -23.34 -9.61
N LEU A 136 -14.45 -22.08 -9.50
CA LEU A 136 -14.08 -21.00 -10.40
C LEU A 136 -12.81 -20.33 -9.87
N THR A 137 -11.76 -20.24 -10.68
CA THR A 137 -10.47 -19.63 -10.33
C THR A 137 -10.22 -18.43 -11.22
N THR A 138 -10.22 -17.23 -10.65
CA THR A 138 -9.97 -15.99 -11.41
C THR A 138 -8.50 -15.88 -11.81
N ALA A 139 -8.24 -15.26 -12.98
CA ALA A 139 -6.88 -15.09 -13.49
C ALA A 139 -6.02 -14.09 -12.69
N SER A 140 -6.66 -13.25 -11.86
CA SER A 140 -6.02 -12.23 -11.02
C SER A 140 -6.87 -11.99 -9.76
N ALA A 141 -6.31 -11.29 -8.78
CA ALA A 141 -7.02 -10.88 -7.57
C ALA A 141 -8.28 -10.07 -7.90
N LEU A 142 -9.32 -10.26 -7.09
CA LEU A 142 -10.53 -9.42 -7.14
C LEU A 142 -10.23 -8.03 -6.56
N LEU A 143 -10.99 -7.04 -7.01
CA LEU A 143 -10.93 -5.68 -6.45
C LEU A 143 -11.41 -5.72 -5.00
N ALA A 144 -10.73 -4.98 -4.12
CA ALA A 144 -11.12 -4.84 -2.72
C ALA A 144 -12.41 -4.01 -2.58
N ASN A 145 -13.12 -4.16 -1.44
CA ASN A 145 -14.37 -3.46 -1.13
C ASN A 145 -15.45 -3.55 -2.22
N THR A 146 -15.40 -4.57 -3.07
CA THR A 146 -16.24 -4.69 -4.28
C THR A 146 -17.20 -5.85 -4.10
N ALA A 147 -18.49 -5.60 -4.39
CA ALA A 147 -19.50 -6.65 -4.39
C ALA A 147 -19.41 -7.45 -5.70
N TYR A 148 -19.47 -8.77 -5.59
CA TYR A 148 -19.46 -9.71 -6.70
C TYR A 148 -20.68 -10.62 -6.61
N THR A 149 -21.20 -10.99 -7.79
CA THR A 149 -22.30 -11.93 -7.95
C THR A 149 -21.81 -13.13 -8.74
N ALA A 150 -21.98 -14.31 -8.15
CA ALA A 150 -21.72 -15.58 -8.79
C ALA A 150 -23.03 -16.22 -9.26
N VAL A 151 -22.98 -16.89 -10.40
CA VAL A 151 -24.14 -17.54 -11.03
C VAL A 151 -23.76 -18.95 -11.48
N ILE A 152 -24.57 -19.92 -11.08
CA ILE A 152 -24.56 -21.30 -11.58
C ILE A 152 -25.89 -21.56 -12.27
N GLN A 153 -25.83 -21.87 -13.55
CA GLN A 153 -27.03 -22.00 -14.39
C GLN A 153 -26.94 -23.21 -15.33
N ALA A 154 -28.11 -23.62 -15.84
CA ALA A 154 -28.23 -24.64 -16.87
C ALA A 154 -27.35 -24.34 -18.10
N PRO A 155 -26.91 -25.36 -18.86
CA PRO A 155 -27.32 -26.77 -18.79
C PRO A 155 -26.33 -27.66 -18.01
N ILE A 156 -26.24 -27.50 -16.69
CA ILE A 156 -25.51 -28.42 -15.81
C ILE A 156 -26.37 -29.66 -15.55
N ALA A 157 -25.78 -30.86 -15.65
CA ALA A 157 -26.46 -32.13 -15.40
C ALA A 157 -25.64 -33.05 -14.50
N ASN A 158 -26.31 -34.00 -13.82
CA ASN A 158 -25.62 -35.10 -13.15
C ASN A 158 -25.19 -36.21 -14.13
N GLY A 159 -24.51 -37.25 -13.63
CA GLY A 159 -24.06 -38.38 -14.44
C GLY A 159 -25.21 -39.17 -15.12
N THR A 160 -26.44 -39.05 -14.64
CA THR A 160 -27.63 -39.69 -15.22
C THR A 160 -28.38 -38.80 -16.21
N GLY A 161 -27.92 -37.56 -16.45
CA GLY A 161 -28.54 -36.61 -17.38
C GLY A 161 -29.65 -35.73 -16.77
N THR A 162 -29.88 -35.81 -15.45
CA THR A 162 -30.83 -34.94 -14.75
C THR A 162 -30.26 -33.53 -14.64
N LEU A 163 -30.98 -32.55 -15.19
CA LEU A 163 -30.57 -31.14 -15.17
C LEU A 163 -30.66 -30.53 -13.77
N LEU A 164 -29.83 -29.52 -13.53
CA LEU A 164 -29.91 -28.64 -12.37
C LEU A 164 -31.32 -28.03 -12.28
N GLY A 165 -32.00 -28.23 -11.16
CA GLY A 165 -33.42 -27.86 -11.03
C GLY A 165 -33.69 -26.36 -11.08
N CYS A 166 -32.75 -25.55 -10.56
CA CYS A 166 -32.88 -24.10 -10.50
C CYS A 166 -31.56 -23.41 -10.87
N THR A 167 -31.65 -22.16 -11.29
CA THR A 167 -30.46 -21.28 -11.36
C THR A 167 -30.11 -20.84 -9.95
N TYR A 168 -28.83 -20.93 -9.58
CA TYR A 168 -28.35 -20.47 -8.28
C TYR A 168 -27.56 -19.18 -8.45
N THR A 169 -27.87 -18.19 -7.62
CA THR A 169 -27.08 -16.96 -7.55
C THR A 169 -26.79 -16.59 -6.11
N TRP A 170 -25.60 -16.07 -5.87
CA TRP A 170 -25.22 -15.54 -4.57
C TRP A 170 -24.32 -14.34 -4.72
N ASN A 171 -24.34 -13.50 -3.70
CA ASN A 171 -23.49 -12.33 -3.62
C ASN A 171 -22.46 -12.48 -2.49
N PHE A 172 -21.33 -11.83 -2.67
CA PHE A 172 -20.38 -11.59 -1.60
C PHE A 172 -19.66 -10.27 -1.87
N LYS A 173 -19.23 -9.60 -0.82
CA LYS A 173 -18.37 -8.43 -0.88
C LYS A 173 -16.96 -8.84 -0.48
N THR A 174 -15.97 -8.46 -1.30
CA THR A 174 -14.58 -8.55 -0.86
C THR A 174 -14.38 -7.60 0.32
N ALA A 175 -13.57 -8.02 1.28
CA ALA A 175 -13.17 -7.16 2.37
C ALA A 175 -12.65 -5.84 1.81
N ALA A 176 -12.89 -4.75 2.54
CA ALA A 176 -12.11 -3.55 2.32
C ALA A 176 -10.63 -3.94 2.36
N ALA A 177 -9.80 -3.31 1.53
CA ALA A 177 -8.37 -3.47 1.68
C ALA A 177 -8.08 -3.19 3.15
N LEU A 178 -7.42 -4.13 3.83
CA LEU A 178 -6.85 -3.83 5.13
C LEU A 178 -5.82 -2.75 4.83
N VAL A 179 -6.23 -1.50 4.96
CA VAL A 179 -5.28 -0.44 5.25
C VAL A 179 -4.84 -0.82 6.65
N ALA A 180 -3.74 -1.56 6.75
CA ALA A 180 -2.90 -1.47 7.92
C ALA A 180 -2.58 0.02 7.98
N THR A 181 -3.40 0.77 8.73
CA THR A 181 -3.14 2.17 8.98
C THR A 181 -1.82 2.15 9.71
N ALA A 182 -0.79 2.68 9.04
CA ALA A 182 0.46 2.94 9.72
C ALA A 182 0.11 3.76 10.97
N PRO A 183 0.63 3.39 12.16
CA PRO A 183 0.34 4.09 13.40
C PRO A 183 0.54 5.59 13.21
N SER A 184 -0.24 6.41 13.93
CA SER A 184 -0.08 7.87 13.85
C SER A 184 1.34 8.26 14.26
N SER A 185 2.17 8.60 13.27
CA SER A 185 3.58 8.99 13.35
C SER A 185 4.52 7.98 14.02
N PHE A 186 5.47 7.42 13.26
CA PHE A 186 6.65 6.80 13.86
C PHE A 186 7.62 7.87 14.36
N ASP A 187 7.75 7.99 15.68
CA ASP A 187 8.72 8.87 16.30
C ASP A 187 10.13 8.29 16.16
N LEU A 188 10.97 8.99 15.39
CA LEU A 188 12.40 8.69 15.26
C LEU A 188 13.22 9.19 16.47
N GLY A 189 12.58 9.88 17.41
CA GLY A 189 13.23 10.49 18.57
C GLY A 189 14.40 11.37 18.14
N LEU A 190 15.54 11.19 18.81
CA LEU A 190 16.77 11.91 18.50
C LEU A 190 17.34 11.54 17.12
N ALA A 191 17.02 10.38 16.55
CA ALA A 191 17.47 10.00 15.21
C ALA A 191 16.83 10.83 14.10
N ALA A 192 15.75 11.58 14.38
CA ALA A 192 15.04 12.40 13.39
C ALA A 192 15.93 13.47 12.71
N THR A 193 17.00 13.94 13.35
CA THR A 193 17.92 14.94 12.77
C THR A 193 19.12 14.33 12.04
N TYR A 194 19.25 13.00 12.03
CA TYR A 194 20.40 12.30 11.49
C TYR A 194 20.15 11.84 10.06
N ALA A 195 21.03 12.23 9.15
CA ALA A 195 21.04 11.79 7.76
C ALA A 195 21.52 10.35 7.65
N ILE A 196 22.58 10.01 8.40
CA ILE A 196 23.16 8.67 8.40
C ILE A 196 23.50 8.16 9.80
N ALA A 197 23.46 6.84 9.95
CA ALA A 197 24.00 6.12 11.10
C ALA A 197 24.86 4.95 10.61
N ALA A 198 25.96 4.67 11.30
CA ALA A 198 26.77 3.49 11.09
C ALA A 198 27.38 3.01 12.41
N THR A 199 27.45 1.70 12.59
CA THR A 199 28.02 1.09 13.80
C THR A 199 29.41 0.48 13.55
N ALA A 200 29.70 0.07 12.31
CA ALA A 200 30.99 -0.46 11.85
C ALA A 200 31.79 0.54 10.98
N GLY A 201 31.48 1.84 11.11
CA GLY A 201 32.15 2.92 10.41
C GLY A 201 31.67 3.15 8.97
N VAL A 202 32.29 4.13 8.33
CA VAL A 202 31.94 4.60 6.98
C VAL A 202 33.07 4.29 6.01
N THR A 203 32.73 3.95 4.78
CA THR A 203 33.63 3.97 3.62
C THR A 203 33.10 4.99 2.64
N ASN A 204 33.92 5.96 2.25
CA ASN A 204 33.61 6.97 1.24
C ASN A 204 34.66 6.93 0.12
N ALA A 205 34.22 6.59 -1.10
CA ALA A 205 35.09 6.42 -2.25
C ALA A 205 35.24 7.70 -3.10
N ALA A 206 34.26 8.60 -3.08
CA ALA A 206 34.24 9.82 -3.89
C ALA A 206 33.64 11.03 -3.15
N ALA A 207 33.56 12.18 -3.83
CA ALA A 207 33.07 13.42 -3.23
C ALA A 207 31.58 13.32 -2.89
N THR A 208 31.28 13.16 -1.61
CA THR A 208 29.92 12.95 -1.08
C THR A 208 29.46 14.19 -0.31
N THR A 209 28.17 14.50 -0.35
CA THR A 209 27.54 15.53 0.48
C THR A 209 26.50 14.91 1.41
N ILE A 210 26.58 15.27 2.69
CA ILE A 210 25.62 14.85 3.72
C ILE A 210 24.98 16.10 4.32
N ASN A 211 23.66 16.20 4.19
CA ASN A 211 22.84 17.30 4.71
C ASN A 211 22.04 16.79 5.91
N GLY A 212 22.56 17.04 7.11
CA GLY A 212 22.06 16.50 8.38
C GLY A 212 23.16 15.88 9.23
N ASN A 213 22.82 15.48 10.46
CA ASN A 213 23.78 14.93 11.41
C ASN A 213 24.17 13.48 11.06
N VAL A 214 25.31 13.04 11.56
CA VAL A 214 25.86 11.70 11.39
C VAL A 214 26.08 11.08 12.76
N VAL A 215 25.67 9.84 12.98
CA VAL A 215 26.02 9.09 14.20
C VAL A 215 26.91 7.90 13.86
N LEU A 216 28.09 7.85 14.48
CA LEU A 216 29.05 6.75 14.34
C LEU A 216 29.34 6.15 15.71
N ASP A 217 28.79 4.96 15.98
CA ASP A 217 28.87 4.33 17.31
C ASP A 217 28.71 2.80 17.23
N PRO A 218 29.68 1.99 17.69
CA PRO A 218 30.87 2.42 18.43
C PRO A 218 32.03 2.87 17.52
N GLN A 219 32.03 2.45 16.25
CA GLN A 219 33.17 2.68 15.37
C GLN A 219 33.09 4.05 14.70
N ALA A 220 33.82 5.02 15.26
CA ALA A 220 33.90 6.40 14.79
C ALA A 220 34.97 6.60 13.70
N THR A 221 34.92 5.82 12.62
CA THR A 221 35.91 5.86 11.53
C THR A 221 35.30 6.07 10.16
N CYS A 222 36.09 6.65 9.26
CA CYS A 222 35.81 6.79 7.84
C CYS A 222 37.04 6.37 7.03
N ASN A 223 36.92 5.32 6.20
CA ASN A 223 38.04 4.67 5.51
C ASN A 223 39.17 4.29 6.47
N ALA A 224 38.81 3.74 7.64
CA ALA A 224 39.70 3.44 8.77
C ALA A 224 40.40 4.65 9.44
N GLU A 225 40.17 5.88 8.98
CA GLU A 225 40.64 7.10 9.64
C GLU A 225 39.65 7.52 10.74
N SER A 226 40.14 7.90 11.91
CA SER A 226 39.27 8.42 12.98
C SER A 226 38.60 9.73 12.56
N VAL A 227 37.35 9.91 12.97
CA VAL A 227 36.70 11.23 12.88
C VAL A 227 37.39 12.23 13.80
N LEU A 228 37.37 13.51 13.42
CA LEU A 228 37.96 14.60 14.19
C LEU A 228 36.94 15.13 15.21
N ALA A 229 37.36 16.11 16.03
CA ALA A 229 36.52 16.76 17.05
C ALA A 229 35.07 16.99 16.58
N ALA A 230 34.10 16.86 17.50
CA ALA A 230 32.65 16.93 17.22
C ALA A 230 32.33 17.94 16.12
N GLY A 231 31.83 17.45 14.98
CA GLY A 231 31.38 18.30 13.89
C GLY A 231 31.83 17.89 12.49
N THR A 232 32.92 17.13 12.32
CA THR A 232 33.39 16.80 10.96
C THR A 232 33.89 15.36 10.81
N PHE A 233 33.91 14.90 9.57
CA PHE A 233 34.71 13.74 9.18
C PHE A 233 36.21 14.07 9.26
N GLY A 234 37.03 13.05 9.50
CA GLY A 234 38.46 13.12 9.27
C GLY A 234 38.80 13.14 7.78
N LEU A 235 40.07 12.89 7.42
CA LEU A 235 40.50 12.94 6.02
C LEU A 235 39.86 11.86 5.15
N CYS A 236 39.34 10.77 5.71
CA CYS A 236 38.73 9.65 4.96
C CYS A 236 39.58 9.22 3.76
N ALA A 237 40.89 8.98 3.98
CA ALA A 237 41.86 8.72 2.90
C ALA A 237 41.85 9.77 1.77
N GLY A 238 41.68 11.06 2.10
CA GLY A 238 41.62 12.18 1.16
C GLY A 238 40.24 12.40 0.51
N LYS A 239 39.21 11.69 0.97
CA LYS A 239 37.83 11.74 0.45
C LYS A 239 36.84 12.07 1.58
N ALA A 240 37.09 13.12 2.35
CA ALA A 240 36.14 13.53 3.39
C ALA A 240 34.79 13.96 2.79
N PRO A 241 33.64 13.47 3.29
CA PRO A 241 32.35 14.00 2.91
C PRO A 241 32.22 15.49 3.27
N THR A 242 31.55 16.26 2.41
CA THR A 242 31.05 17.59 2.78
C THR A 242 29.88 17.40 3.72
N LEU A 243 30.01 17.84 4.96
CA LEU A 243 28.99 17.66 5.99
C LEU A 243 28.34 19.01 6.35
N ASN A 244 27.05 19.12 6.08
CA ASN A 244 26.19 20.20 6.55
C ASN A 244 25.43 19.72 7.78
N GLY A 245 26.15 19.53 8.88
CA GLY A 245 25.68 18.92 10.13
C GLY A 245 26.85 18.64 11.06
N ALA A 246 26.64 17.78 12.06
CA ALA A 246 27.69 17.34 12.98
C ALA A 246 27.80 15.81 13.07
N VAL A 247 29.01 15.33 13.35
CA VAL A 247 29.26 13.93 13.70
C VAL A 247 29.13 13.74 15.21
N ALA A 248 28.24 12.85 15.63
CA ALA A 248 28.12 12.37 17.01
C ALA A 248 28.79 10.99 17.14
N SER A 249 29.63 10.82 18.16
CA SER A 249 30.30 9.55 18.45
C SER A 249 30.65 9.42 19.93
N PRO A 250 31.03 8.23 20.41
CA PRO A 250 31.51 8.06 21.79
C PRO A 250 32.77 8.89 22.12
N LEU A 251 33.57 9.23 21.11
CA LEU A 251 34.78 10.04 21.27
C LEU A 251 34.46 11.51 21.53
N PHE A 252 33.30 11.98 21.05
CA PHE A 252 32.89 13.38 21.14
C PHE A 252 31.40 13.47 21.51
N PRO A 253 31.05 13.27 22.80
CA PRO A 253 29.67 13.39 23.25
C PRO A 253 29.21 14.84 23.17
N ASP A 254 28.05 15.07 22.54
CA ASP A 254 27.38 16.37 22.57
C ASP A 254 26.80 16.63 23.97
N ALA A 255 26.75 17.89 24.41
CA ALA A 255 26.33 18.29 25.74
C ALA A 255 24.82 18.07 25.92
N GLY A 256 24.40 16.83 26.19
CA GLY A 256 23.03 16.42 26.49
C GLY A 256 22.51 15.25 25.65
N VAL A 257 23.04 15.06 24.42
CA VAL A 257 22.65 14.02 23.47
C VAL A 257 23.87 13.14 23.14
N THR A 258 23.93 11.95 23.73
CA THR A 258 25.01 11.00 23.44
C THR A 258 24.69 10.18 22.19
N SER A 259 25.73 9.78 21.43
CA SER A 259 25.57 8.86 20.29
C SER A 259 24.81 7.58 20.67
N GLY A 260 25.02 7.10 21.90
CA GLY A 260 24.28 5.96 22.46
C GLY A 260 22.77 6.19 22.60
N LYS A 261 22.30 7.40 22.94
CA LYS A 261 20.86 7.71 22.99
C LYS A 261 20.24 7.76 21.59
N VAL A 262 20.93 8.37 20.63
CA VAL A 262 20.49 8.41 19.22
C VAL A 262 20.34 6.99 18.67
N LYS A 263 21.32 6.13 18.94
CA LYS A 263 21.29 4.71 18.55
C LYS A 263 20.19 3.92 19.27
N ALA A 264 19.89 4.26 20.52
CA ALA A 264 18.78 3.65 21.24
C ALA A 264 17.42 3.99 20.60
N ASP A 265 17.18 5.26 20.25
CA ASP A 265 15.94 5.70 19.57
C ASP A 265 15.81 5.08 18.16
N LEU A 266 16.91 5.02 17.42
CA LEU A 266 16.97 4.34 16.13
C LEU A 266 16.58 2.86 16.27
N ARG A 267 17.18 2.15 17.24
CA ARG A 267 16.85 0.73 17.49
C ARG A 267 15.41 0.55 17.97
N ALA A 268 14.89 1.45 18.80
CA ALA A 268 13.50 1.43 19.22
C ALA A 268 12.56 1.58 18.00
N THR A 269 12.87 2.50 17.09
CA THR A 269 12.12 2.69 15.84
C THR A 269 12.18 1.43 14.96
N TYR A 270 13.37 0.82 14.80
CA TYR A 270 13.53 -0.40 14.02
C TYR A 270 12.69 -1.57 14.57
N ILE A 271 12.59 -1.70 15.89
CA ILE A 271 11.72 -2.70 16.53
C ILE A 271 10.24 -2.36 16.30
N ALA A 272 9.85 -1.09 16.47
CA ALA A 272 8.47 -0.62 16.27
C ALA A 272 7.98 -0.83 14.82
N LEU A 273 8.89 -0.70 13.84
CA LEU A 273 8.62 -0.93 12.42
C LEU A 273 8.71 -2.40 12.01
N SER A 274 9.03 -3.33 12.92
CA SER A 274 9.25 -4.74 12.55
C SER A 274 7.92 -5.46 12.22
N PRO A 275 7.96 -6.51 11.39
CA PRO A 275 6.78 -7.34 11.11
C PRO A 275 6.16 -8.01 12.34
N ALA A 276 6.95 -8.18 13.41
CA ALA A 276 6.45 -8.73 14.67
C ALA A 276 5.52 -7.77 15.41
N ILE A 277 5.69 -6.46 15.22
CA ILE A 277 4.88 -5.41 15.88
C ILE A 277 3.77 -4.94 14.95
N LEU A 278 4.08 -4.63 13.70
CA LEU A 278 3.09 -4.20 12.71
C LEU A 278 2.44 -5.41 12.03
N VAL A 279 1.49 -6.02 12.72
CA VAL A 279 0.72 -7.16 12.21
C VAL A 279 -0.30 -6.73 11.14
N GLY A 280 -0.62 -7.63 10.21
CA GLY A 280 -1.63 -7.38 9.17
C GLY A 280 -1.12 -6.59 7.96
N ALA A 281 0.20 -6.52 7.76
CA ALA A 281 0.80 -5.93 6.59
C ALA A 281 0.29 -6.56 5.29
N THR A 282 0.11 -5.74 4.25
CA THR A 282 -0.24 -6.22 2.92
C THR A 282 0.95 -6.95 2.31
N ALA A 283 0.76 -8.21 1.93
CA ALA A 283 1.84 -9.03 1.39
C ALA A 283 2.28 -8.53 -0.01
N ILE A 284 3.59 -8.34 -0.17
CA ILE A 284 4.28 -8.25 -1.45
C ILE A 284 4.80 -9.66 -1.76
N PRO A 285 4.32 -10.32 -2.83
CA PRO A 285 4.76 -11.66 -3.17
C PRO A 285 6.27 -11.77 -3.38
N ALA A 286 6.83 -12.93 -3.04
CA ALA A 286 8.25 -13.20 -3.26
C ALA A 286 8.60 -13.11 -4.76
N GLY A 287 9.73 -12.47 -5.07
CA GLY A 287 10.17 -12.24 -6.45
C GLY A 287 9.48 -11.08 -7.18
N THR A 288 8.54 -10.37 -6.54
CA THR A 288 7.99 -9.13 -7.09
C THR A 288 9.02 -8.01 -6.99
N THR A 289 9.40 -7.46 -8.15
CA THR A 289 10.08 -6.16 -8.22
C THR A 289 9.04 -5.06 -8.14
N LEU A 290 9.36 -3.97 -7.44
CA LEU A 290 8.48 -2.82 -7.35
C LEU A 290 8.87 -1.75 -8.36
N GLY A 291 7.88 -1.10 -8.94
CA GLY A 291 8.10 -0.02 -9.89
C GLY A 291 8.06 -0.48 -11.35
N ALA A 292 7.85 0.49 -12.23
CA ALA A 292 7.73 0.25 -13.66
C ALA A 292 8.58 1.26 -14.44
N PRO A 293 8.92 0.99 -15.72
CA PRO A 293 9.49 2.00 -16.60
C PRO A 293 8.73 3.32 -16.55
N ALA A 294 9.47 4.43 -16.63
CA ALA A 294 8.89 5.76 -16.53
C ALA A 294 7.78 5.99 -17.57
N GLY A 295 6.66 6.57 -17.11
CA GLY A 295 5.49 6.83 -17.95
C GLY A 295 4.49 5.66 -18.06
N ASN A 296 4.80 4.50 -17.50
CA ASN A 296 3.83 3.41 -17.41
C ASN A 296 2.68 3.74 -16.45
N ALA A 297 1.50 3.19 -16.74
CA ALA A 297 0.32 3.39 -15.90
C ALA A 297 0.54 2.81 -14.48
N PRO A 298 -0.03 3.44 -13.44
CA PRO A 298 0.02 2.94 -12.08
C PRO A 298 -0.81 1.65 -11.92
N VAL A 299 -0.22 0.66 -11.26
CA VAL A 299 -0.74 -0.67 -10.94
C VAL A 299 -0.56 -0.88 -9.44
N THR A 300 -1.68 -1.01 -8.73
CA THR A 300 -1.68 -1.18 -7.27
C THR A 300 -0.94 -2.45 -6.86
N GLY A 301 -0.01 -2.31 -5.92
CA GLY A 301 0.80 -3.43 -5.41
C GLY A 301 2.04 -3.75 -6.25
N ASP A 302 2.31 -2.97 -7.30
CA ASP A 302 3.48 -3.13 -8.18
C ASP A 302 4.29 -1.83 -8.27
N ASN A 303 3.81 -0.83 -9.00
CA ASN A 303 4.46 0.49 -9.15
C ASN A 303 3.64 1.62 -8.51
N TYR A 304 2.58 1.29 -7.79
CA TYR A 304 1.70 2.24 -7.15
C TYR A 304 1.21 1.74 -5.79
N PHE A 305 1.40 2.55 -4.75
CA PHE A 305 1.03 2.23 -3.38
C PHE A 305 0.29 3.39 -2.73
N ALA A 306 -0.76 3.04 -1.97
CA ALA A 306 -1.48 3.94 -1.09
C ALA A 306 -0.84 3.90 0.32
N PRO A 307 -1.26 4.74 1.27
CA PRO A 307 -0.70 4.71 2.62
C PRO A 307 -0.95 3.35 3.28
N GLY A 308 0.04 2.84 4.01
CA GLY A 308 -0.09 1.60 4.76
C GLY A 308 1.20 0.82 4.95
N VAL A 309 1.07 -0.39 5.53
CA VAL A 309 2.17 -1.31 5.81
C VAL A 309 2.18 -2.46 4.79
N TYR A 310 3.34 -2.69 4.19
CA TYR A 310 3.60 -3.68 3.15
C TYR A 310 4.76 -4.58 3.56
N GLN A 311 4.65 -5.89 3.32
CA GLN A 311 5.66 -6.84 3.75
C GLN A 311 6.02 -7.85 2.67
N SER A 312 7.31 -8.04 2.43
CA SER A 312 7.86 -9.17 1.68
C SER A 312 8.60 -10.12 2.63
N SER A 313 8.36 -11.42 2.48
CA SER A 313 9.14 -12.46 3.19
C SER A 313 10.53 -12.67 2.57
N THR A 314 10.83 -11.99 1.46
CA THR A 314 12.14 -11.97 0.81
C THR A 314 12.61 -10.53 0.64
N SER A 315 13.56 -10.29 -0.25
CA SER A 315 14.00 -8.95 -0.60
C SER A 315 12.91 -8.13 -1.29
N ILE A 316 13.00 -6.80 -1.14
CA ILE A 316 12.26 -5.81 -1.93
C ILE A 316 13.26 -5.11 -2.86
N LEU A 317 13.00 -5.10 -4.17
CA LEU A 317 13.83 -4.45 -5.18
C LEU A 317 13.00 -3.45 -5.98
N VAL A 318 13.39 -2.17 -5.99
CA VAL A 318 12.74 -1.13 -6.80
C VAL A 318 13.46 -0.97 -8.13
N THR A 319 12.79 -1.18 -9.27
CA THR A 319 13.46 -1.29 -10.59
C THR A 319 13.18 -0.13 -11.56
N GLY A 320 12.26 0.77 -11.21
CA GLY A 320 11.88 1.91 -12.04
C GLY A 320 11.19 3.00 -11.21
N ASP A 321 10.15 3.61 -11.76
CA ASP A 321 9.30 4.56 -11.04
C ASP A 321 8.34 3.82 -10.12
N LEU A 322 8.46 4.09 -8.82
CA LEU A 322 7.54 3.63 -7.77
C LEU A 322 6.76 4.83 -7.23
N THR A 323 5.45 4.83 -7.37
CA THR A 323 4.58 5.93 -6.95
C THR A 323 3.96 5.66 -5.58
N LEU A 324 4.15 6.59 -4.64
CA LEU A 324 3.50 6.61 -3.33
C LEU A 324 2.50 7.76 -3.31
N ASP A 325 1.22 7.42 -3.20
CA ASP A 325 0.11 8.38 -3.26
C ASP A 325 -0.52 8.55 -1.88
N ALA A 326 -0.35 9.72 -1.28
CA ALA A 326 -0.90 10.05 0.02
C ALA A 326 -2.42 10.28 0.02
N LYS A 327 -3.08 10.27 -1.14
CA LYS A 327 -4.54 10.48 -1.26
C LYS A 327 -5.03 11.80 -0.66
N GLY A 328 -4.17 12.81 -0.64
CA GLY A 328 -4.46 14.12 -0.06
C GLY A 328 -4.16 14.26 1.43
N ASP A 329 -3.72 13.18 2.09
CA ASP A 329 -3.34 13.21 3.50
C ASP A 329 -1.83 13.47 3.67
N ALA A 330 -1.45 14.69 4.05
CA ALA A 330 -0.05 15.06 4.24
C ALA A 330 0.65 14.37 5.43
N ASN A 331 -0.10 13.61 6.24
CA ASN A 331 0.39 12.77 7.33
C ASN A 331 0.38 11.28 6.96
N ALA A 332 -0.02 10.94 5.73
CA ALA A 332 0.02 9.57 5.22
C ALA A 332 1.41 8.96 5.39
N GLU A 333 1.43 7.72 5.88
CA GLU A 333 2.64 6.95 6.09
C GLU A 333 2.67 5.69 5.22
N PHE A 334 3.89 5.31 4.84
CA PHE A 334 4.17 4.13 4.05
C PHE A 334 5.27 3.34 4.73
N VAL A 335 5.02 2.08 5.06
CA VAL A 335 6.01 1.19 5.68
C VAL A 335 6.21 -0.01 4.78
N PHE A 336 7.45 -0.22 4.32
CA PHE A 336 7.86 -1.38 3.54
C PHE A 336 8.80 -2.24 4.37
N GLN A 337 8.40 -3.47 4.64
CA GLN A 337 9.14 -4.42 5.45
C GLN A 337 9.68 -5.54 4.55
N SER A 338 11.00 -5.65 4.48
CA SER A 338 11.70 -6.76 3.83
C SER A 338 12.30 -7.66 4.88
N SER A 339 11.98 -8.96 4.88
CA SER A 339 12.67 -9.94 5.75
C SER A 339 14.15 -10.12 5.39
N SER A 340 14.58 -9.63 4.24
CA SER A 340 15.97 -9.66 3.77
C SER A 340 16.41 -8.25 3.39
N THR A 341 16.84 -8.05 2.14
CA THR A 341 17.39 -6.78 1.67
C THR A 341 16.32 -5.83 1.14
N VAL A 342 16.58 -4.53 1.24
CA VAL A 342 15.92 -3.50 0.44
C VAL A 342 16.91 -3.00 -0.59
N GLY A 343 16.52 -2.86 -1.84
CA GLY A 343 17.43 -2.26 -2.81
C GLY A 343 16.77 -1.70 -4.04
N THR A 344 17.60 -1.18 -4.94
CA THR A 344 17.16 -0.63 -6.21
C THR A 344 17.92 -1.23 -7.38
N ALA A 345 17.30 -1.29 -8.56
CA ALA A 345 18.03 -1.38 -9.82
C ALA A 345 18.46 0.03 -10.27
N PRO A 346 19.41 0.13 -11.23
CA PRO A 346 19.94 1.42 -11.64
C PRO A 346 18.85 2.39 -12.11
N ASN A 347 18.99 3.66 -11.73
CA ASN A 347 18.08 4.76 -12.08
C ASN A 347 16.63 4.61 -11.54
N ALA A 348 16.40 3.76 -10.54
CA ALA A 348 15.10 3.70 -9.87
C ALA A 348 14.73 5.04 -9.22
N ARG A 349 13.43 5.36 -9.18
CA ARG A 349 12.92 6.61 -8.60
C ARG A 349 11.69 6.34 -7.76
N ILE A 350 11.64 6.93 -6.58
CA ILE A 350 10.41 6.95 -5.78
C ILE A 350 9.74 8.31 -5.99
N LEU A 351 8.48 8.28 -6.45
CA LEU A 351 7.65 9.45 -6.74
C LEU A 351 6.64 9.63 -5.62
N LEU A 352 6.68 10.78 -4.96
CA LEU A 352 5.73 11.14 -3.91
C LEU A 352 4.66 12.08 -4.50
N ILE A 353 3.39 11.69 -4.41
CA ILE A 353 2.29 12.49 -4.97
C ILE A 353 1.18 12.75 -3.94
N ASN A 354 0.35 13.75 -4.25
CA ASN A 354 -0.85 14.12 -3.49
C ASN A 354 -0.62 14.29 -1.98
N GLY A 355 0.50 14.91 -1.61
CA GLY A 355 0.84 15.22 -0.21
C GLY A 355 1.80 14.23 0.46
N ALA A 356 2.23 13.17 -0.23
CA ALA A 356 3.20 12.22 0.33
C ALA A 356 4.54 12.91 0.61
N LYS A 357 5.16 12.57 1.74
CA LYS A 357 6.42 13.17 2.21
C LYS A 357 7.45 12.08 2.49
N ALA A 358 8.70 12.33 2.11
CA ALA A 358 9.80 11.39 2.37
C ALA A 358 10.01 11.14 3.86
N SER A 359 9.68 12.11 4.72
CA SER A 359 9.71 11.95 6.17
C SER A 359 8.82 10.81 6.68
N ASN A 360 7.76 10.47 5.96
CA ASN A 360 6.71 9.53 6.35
C ASN A 360 6.80 8.19 5.60
N VAL A 361 7.89 7.97 4.86
CA VAL A 361 8.14 6.72 4.15
C VAL A 361 9.24 5.98 4.88
N TYR A 362 9.00 4.73 5.27
CA TYR A 362 9.91 3.89 6.04
C TYR A 362 10.16 2.57 5.33
N TRP A 363 11.43 2.21 5.22
CA TRP A 363 11.92 0.99 4.61
C TRP A 363 12.70 0.20 5.66
N TRP A 364 12.06 -0.84 6.20
CA TRP A 364 12.64 -1.75 7.16
C TRP A 364 13.31 -2.91 6.41
N ALA A 365 14.63 -3.07 6.58
CA ALA A 365 15.39 -4.16 5.97
C ALA A 365 15.92 -5.10 7.06
N GLY A 366 15.46 -6.36 7.02
CA GLY A 366 15.88 -7.41 7.93
C GLY A 366 17.35 -7.78 7.83
N SER A 367 18.02 -7.39 6.74
CA SER A 367 19.48 -7.48 6.58
C SER A 367 20.07 -6.11 6.18
N ALA A 368 20.40 -5.94 4.91
CA ALA A 368 21.10 -4.78 4.39
C ALA A 368 20.26 -3.99 3.38
N ALA A 369 20.69 -2.77 3.06
CA ALA A 369 20.12 -1.99 1.99
C ALA A 369 21.15 -1.56 0.93
N THR A 370 20.78 -1.64 -0.35
CA THR A 370 21.66 -1.25 -1.46
C THR A 370 20.94 -0.33 -2.45
N LEU A 371 21.37 0.93 -2.51
CA LEU A 371 20.92 1.89 -3.51
C LEU A 371 21.92 1.90 -4.67
N THR A 372 21.49 1.43 -5.83
CA THR A 372 22.35 1.31 -7.01
C THR A 372 22.44 2.60 -7.80
N THR A 373 23.38 2.63 -8.75
CA THR A 373 23.76 3.80 -9.53
C THR A 373 22.58 4.63 -10.05
N GLY A 374 22.65 5.94 -9.85
CA GLY A 374 21.67 6.91 -10.38
C GLY A 374 20.29 6.87 -9.71
N THR A 375 20.11 6.10 -8.65
CA THR A 375 18.85 6.04 -7.89
C THR A 375 18.47 7.43 -7.34
N THR A 376 17.19 7.79 -7.43
CA THR A 376 16.61 8.92 -6.69
C THR A 376 15.67 8.39 -5.61
N TRP A 377 16.21 8.27 -4.40
CA TRP A 377 15.54 7.68 -3.26
C TRP A 377 14.73 8.70 -2.46
N GLN A 378 13.52 8.30 -2.06
CA GLN A 378 12.65 9.05 -1.15
C GLN A 378 12.22 8.14 0.00
N GLY A 379 12.59 8.50 1.22
CA GLY A 379 12.21 7.76 2.43
C GLY A 379 13.37 7.36 3.33
N ASN A 380 13.02 6.93 4.54
CA ASN A 380 13.95 6.52 5.58
C ASN A 380 14.25 5.02 5.46
N ILE A 381 15.52 4.62 5.43
CA ILE A 381 15.96 3.22 5.50
C ILE A 381 16.44 2.91 6.91
N LEU A 382 15.93 1.82 7.48
CA LEU A 382 16.43 1.22 8.71
C LEU A 382 16.89 -0.21 8.38
N ALA A 383 18.19 -0.39 8.17
CA ALA A 383 18.78 -1.67 7.86
C ALA A 383 19.35 -2.34 9.12
N SER A 384 19.10 -3.63 9.29
CA SER A 384 19.67 -4.41 10.39
C SER A 384 21.19 -4.30 10.44
N SER A 385 21.85 -4.48 9.29
CA SER A 385 23.30 -4.41 9.10
C SER A 385 23.68 -3.25 8.17
N ASP A 386 24.04 -3.51 6.92
CA ASP A 386 24.79 -2.55 6.10
C ASP A 386 23.87 -1.66 5.25
N VAL A 387 24.36 -0.47 4.92
CA VAL A 387 23.80 0.37 3.87
C VAL A 387 24.88 0.70 2.85
N THR A 388 24.60 0.41 1.57
CA THR A 388 25.50 0.72 0.46
C THR A 388 24.82 1.67 -0.53
N MET A 389 25.48 2.77 -0.84
CA MET A 389 25.11 3.66 -1.93
C MET A 389 26.17 3.61 -3.02
N GLN A 390 25.78 3.19 -4.21
CA GLN A 390 26.64 3.20 -5.40
C GLN A 390 26.66 4.58 -6.05
N VAL A 391 27.55 4.74 -7.04
CA VAL A 391 27.83 6.02 -7.67
C VAL A 391 26.59 6.81 -8.12
N GLY A 392 26.50 8.06 -7.70
CA GLY A 392 25.43 8.98 -8.11
C GLY A 392 24.03 8.61 -7.61
N ALA A 393 23.88 7.62 -6.72
CA ALA A 393 22.64 7.44 -5.98
C ALA A 393 22.44 8.63 -5.02
N ASN A 394 21.24 9.22 -5.01
CA ASN A 394 20.90 10.35 -4.15
C ASN A 394 19.68 10.01 -3.31
N SER A 395 19.66 10.50 -2.08
CA SER A 395 18.60 10.22 -1.10
C SER A 395 18.06 11.50 -0.49
N CYS A 396 16.74 11.59 -0.48
CA CYS A 396 16.00 12.42 0.46
C CYS A 396 15.35 11.51 1.50
N GLY A 397 15.89 11.53 2.72
CA GLY A 397 15.56 10.57 3.73
C GLY A 397 16.67 10.43 4.77
N ARG A 398 16.55 9.40 5.58
CA ARG A 398 17.52 9.04 6.60
C ARG A 398 17.96 7.61 6.36
N LEU A 399 19.26 7.35 6.32
CA LEU A 399 19.80 6.05 5.96
C LEU A 399 20.57 5.49 7.14
N PHE A 400 19.99 4.51 7.83
CA PHE A 400 20.53 3.97 9.05
C PHE A 400 21.05 2.56 8.85
N ALA A 401 22.39 2.41 8.91
CA ALA A 401 23.06 1.13 9.01
C ALA A 401 23.24 0.74 10.49
N GLY A 402 23.14 -0.55 10.76
CA GLY A 402 23.37 -1.13 12.08
C GLY A 402 22.22 -0.92 13.06
N ALA A 403 20.98 -0.95 12.56
CA ALA A 403 19.80 -0.75 13.40
C ALA A 403 19.57 -1.89 14.41
N SER A 404 20.13 -3.07 14.14
CA SER A 404 20.00 -4.25 15.02
C SER A 404 21.33 -4.99 15.24
N THR A 405 22.20 -5.05 14.24
CA THR A 405 23.54 -5.66 14.34
C THR A 405 24.63 -4.65 13.97
N ASP A 406 25.90 -5.07 13.93
CA ASP A 406 26.94 -4.23 13.35
C ASP A 406 26.67 -4.00 11.86
N GLY A 407 26.93 -2.78 11.40
CA GLY A 407 26.55 -2.29 10.07
C GLY A 407 27.48 -1.21 9.59
N ALA A 408 28.11 -1.47 8.44
CA ALA A 408 28.95 -0.51 7.73
C ALA A 408 28.10 0.35 6.80
N PHE A 409 28.57 1.56 6.54
CA PHE A 409 27.96 2.46 5.57
C PHE A 409 28.94 2.74 4.43
N VAL A 410 28.53 2.49 3.18
CA VAL A 410 29.35 2.71 1.99
C VAL A 410 28.75 3.83 1.13
N LEU A 411 29.59 4.80 0.77
CA LEU A 411 29.30 5.97 -0.05
C LEU A 411 30.29 6.04 -1.22
N ASP A 412 29.82 6.47 -2.38
CA ASP A 412 30.58 6.61 -3.61
C ASP A 412 30.11 7.84 -4.42
N GLY A 413 30.24 9.04 -3.84
CA GLY A 413 29.89 10.27 -4.55
C GLY A 413 28.40 10.54 -4.55
N ASN A 414 27.80 10.46 -3.36
CA ASN A 414 26.35 10.54 -3.16
C ASN A 414 25.93 11.89 -2.57
N VAL A 415 24.63 12.18 -2.65
CA VAL A 415 23.98 13.19 -1.82
C VAL A 415 22.97 12.52 -0.90
N VAL A 416 23.14 12.66 0.41
CA VAL A 416 22.18 12.20 1.42
C VAL A 416 21.64 13.40 2.17
N SER A 417 20.32 13.60 2.16
CA SER A 417 19.69 14.76 2.80
C SER A 417 18.50 14.36 3.66
N VAL A 418 18.50 14.79 4.92
CA VAL A 418 17.33 14.69 5.78
C VAL A 418 16.17 15.47 5.12
N PRO A 419 14.93 14.94 5.11
CA PRO A 419 13.79 15.67 4.57
C PRO A 419 13.60 17.04 5.25
N GLY A 420 13.44 18.10 4.44
CA GLY A 420 13.29 19.48 4.88
C GLY A 420 14.60 20.21 5.20
N HIS A 421 15.77 19.61 4.94
CA HIS A 421 17.04 20.27 5.21
C HIS A 421 17.30 21.38 4.18
N SER A 422 17.60 22.60 4.64
CA SER A 422 17.74 23.79 3.79
C SER A 422 18.83 23.70 2.71
N SER A 423 19.88 22.92 2.97
CA SER A 423 20.97 22.64 2.00
C SER A 423 20.71 21.41 1.13
N GLY A 424 19.55 20.75 1.28
CA GLY A 424 19.16 19.60 0.48
C GLY A 424 18.86 19.97 -0.98
N PRO A 425 18.75 18.99 -1.89
CA PRO A 425 18.23 19.24 -3.23
C PRO A 425 16.78 19.73 -3.16
N ALA A 426 16.30 20.46 -4.17
CA ALA A 426 14.95 21.06 -4.18
C ALA A 426 13.81 20.04 -3.98
N THR A 427 14.02 18.78 -4.37
CA THR A 427 13.07 17.67 -4.14
C THR A 427 13.03 17.18 -2.69
N CYS A 428 13.88 17.74 -1.81
CA CYS A 428 14.05 17.37 -0.41
C CYS A 428 13.98 18.57 0.56
N GLN A 429 13.79 19.79 0.05
CA GLN A 429 13.65 21.01 0.86
C GLN A 429 12.22 21.23 1.33
#